data_AF-A0A231HGB9-F1
#
_entry.id   AF-A0A231HGB9-F1
#
_cell.length_a   1.000
_cell.length_b   1.000
_cell.length_c   1.000
_cell.angle_alpha   90.00
_cell.angle_beta   90.00
_cell.angle_gamma   90.00
#
_symmetry.space_group_name_H-M   'P 1'
#
loop_
_entity.id
_entity.type
_entity.pdbx_description
1 polymer ?
#
loop_
_entity_poly.entity_id
_entity_poly.type
_entity_poly.pdbx_seq_one_letter_code
_entity_poly.pdbx_strand_id
1 'polypeptide(L)'
;MHCQAAIIRQIYELRHTIYRPTSQGLKARIEFMRLALKHDLVDEIRHHHLWDRGYHGLGERQLDTCFEMGDADEVGVALLKVAREEGFSRKLPALISASSLEHWAQKLDSQLALF
;
A
#
# COMPACT_ATOMS: atom_id res chain seq x y z
N MET A 1 -6.21 -22.45 -2.86
CA MET A 1 -6.33 -21.73 -1.57
C MET A 1 -5.00 -21.43 -0.85
N HIS A 2 -3.83 -21.85 -1.33
CA HIS A 2 -2.55 -21.63 -0.60
C HIS A 2 -1.89 -20.25 -0.79
N CYS A 3 -2.27 -19.48 -1.82
CA CYS A 3 -1.61 -18.21 -2.14
C CYS A 3 -1.98 -17.07 -1.17
N GLN A 4 -3.26 -16.93 -0.81
CA GLN A 4 -3.73 -15.78 -0.01
C GLN A 4 -3.17 -15.78 1.44
N ALA A 5 -3.03 -16.95 2.07
CA ALA A 5 -2.44 -17.03 3.41
C ALA A 5 -0.96 -16.62 3.44
N ALA A 6 -0.19 -16.92 2.39
CA ALA A 6 1.19 -16.48 2.26
C ALA A 6 1.28 -14.96 2.11
N ILE A 7 0.41 -14.36 1.29
CA ILE A 7 0.33 -12.90 1.13
C ILE A 7 -0.03 -12.21 2.46
N ILE A 8 -1.04 -12.72 3.18
CA ILE A 8 -1.42 -12.16 4.48
C ILE A 8 -0.25 -12.22 5.47
N ARG A 9 0.52 -13.32 5.49
CA ARG A 9 1.74 -13.42 6.33
C ARG A 9 2.80 -12.40 5.93
N GLN A 10 3.00 -12.18 4.64
CA GLN A 10 3.96 -11.19 4.16
C GLN A 10 3.55 -9.76 4.58
N ILE A 11 2.27 -9.39 4.40
CA ILE A 11 1.72 -8.12 4.90
C ILE A 11 1.90 -8.03 6.43
N TYR A 12 1.63 -9.12 7.14
CA TYR A 12 1.79 -9.19 8.59
C TYR A 12 3.22 -8.89 9.01
N GLU A 13 4.21 -9.48 8.35
CA GLU A 13 5.63 -9.25 8.66
C GLU A 13 6.06 -7.80 8.38
N LEU A 14 5.52 -7.17 7.32
CA LEU A 14 5.81 -5.78 6.98
C LEU A 14 5.32 -4.79 8.04
N ARG A 15 4.30 -5.11 8.84
CA ARG A 15 3.68 -4.20 9.83
C ARG A 15 4.66 -3.58 10.83
N HIS A 16 5.77 -4.25 11.13
CA HIS A 16 6.79 -3.74 12.05
C HIS A 16 7.77 -2.77 11.38
N THR A 17 7.87 -2.82 10.05
CA THR A 17 8.84 -2.07 9.26
C THR A 17 8.24 -0.78 8.73
N ILE A 18 6.92 -0.71 8.51
CA ILE A 18 6.23 0.48 7.98
C ILE A 18 6.38 1.73 8.87
N TYR A 19 6.69 1.58 10.17
CA TYR A 19 6.91 2.70 11.09
C TYR A 19 8.31 3.32 11.01
N ARG A 20 9.22 2.74 10.22
CA ARG A 20 10.61 3.23 10.16
C ARG A 20 10.69 4.45 9.23
N PRO A 21 11.28 5.58 9.67
CA PRO A 21 11.50 6.75 8.82
C PRO A 21 12.80 6.57 7.98
N THR A 22 12.92 5.43 7.30
CA THR A 22 14.09 5.07 6.51
C THR A 22 13.67 4.61 5.12
N SER A 23 14.62 4.52 4.19
CA SER A 23 14.38 3.93 2.87
C SER A 23 13.83 2.50 2.92
N GLN A 24 14.21 1.74 3.95
CA GLN A 24 13.63 0.41 4.22
C GLN A 24 12.16 0.52 4.62
N GLY A 25 11.80 1.49 5.47
CA GLY A 25 10.41 1.75 5.83
C GLY A 25 9.56 2.17 4.64
N LEU A 26 10.08 3.06 3.79
CA LEU A 26 9.40 3.48 2.56
C LEU A 26 9.09 2.28 1.65
N LYS A 27 10.10 1.42 1.41
CA LYS A 27 9.91 0.18 0.64
C LYS A 27 8.88 -0.74 1.26
N ALA A 28 8.86 -0.84 2.59
CA ALA A 28 7.87 -1.65 3.30
C ALA A 28 6.45 -1.08 3.17
N ARG A 29 6.28 0.24 3.24
CA ARG A 29 4.98 0.92 3.01
C ARG A 29 4.46 0.67 1.60
N ILE A 30 5.32 0.84 0.58
CA ILE A 30 4.97 0.57 -0.82
C ILE A 30 4.55 -0.90 -1.00
N GLU A 31 5.34 -1.84 -0.49
CA GLU A 31 5.04 -3.27 -0.64
C GLU A 31 3.78 -3.68 0.13
N PHE A 32 3.58 -3.15 1.34
CA PHE A 32 2.37 -3.39 2.12
C PHE A 32 1.13 -2.96 1.32
N MET A 33 1.15 -1.74 0.78
CA MET A 33 0.05 -1.19 0.00
C MET A 33 -0.18 -1.94 -1.31
N ARG A 34 0.89 -2.27 -2.02
CA ARG A 34 0.84 -3.08 -3.25
C ARG A 34 0.15 -4.42 -2.99
N LEU A 35 0.58 -5.16 -1.97
CA LEU A 35 0.02 -6.47 -1.64
C LEU A 35 -1.44 -6.36 -1.19
N ALA A 36 -1.75 -5.39 -0.32
CA ALA A 36 -3.10 -5.18 0.19
C ALA A 36 -4.11 -4.89 -0.94
N LEU A 37 -3.76 -3.98 -1.84
CA LEU A 37 -4.60 -3.61 -2.99
C LEU A 37 -4.67 -4.73 -4.02
N LYS A 38 -3.53 -5.26 -4.46
CA LYS A 38 -3.47 -6.28 -5.51
C LYS A 38 -4.29 -7.53 -5.16
N HIS A 39 -4.33 -7.90 -3.88
CA HIS A 39 -5.03 -9.09 -3.40
C HIS A 39 -6.37 -8.82 -2.71
N ASP A 40 -6.95 -7.63 -2.86
CA ASP A 40 -8.27 -7.27 -2.31
C ASP A 40 -8.38 -7.40 -0.77
N LEU A 41 -7.27 -7.16 -0.07
CA LEU A 41 -7.17 -7.28 1.39
C LEU A 41 -7.39 -5.95 2.13
N VAL A 42 -7.57 -4.83 1.42
CA VAL A 42 -7.76 -3.51 2.03
C VAL A 42 -8.95 -3.52 3.00
N ASP A 43 -10.10 -4.04 2.58
CA ASP A 43 -11.29 -4.07 3.43
C ASP A 43 -11.14 -5.07 4.58
N GLU A 44 -10.47 -6.22 4.35
CA GLU A 44 -10.17 -7.17 5.43
C GLU A 44 -9.25 -6.56 6.52
N ILE A 45 -8.32 -5.67 6.13
CA ILE A 45 -7.45 -4.94 7.05
C ILE A 45 -8.23 -3.80 7.73
N ARG A 46 -8.92 -2.97 6.95
CA ARG A 46 -9.67 -1.80 7.43
C ARG A 46 -10.75 -2.19 8.45
N HIS A 47 -11.49 -3.27 8.18
CA HIS A 47 -12.55 -3.76 9.06
C HIS A 47 -12.07 -4.76 10.11
N HIS A 48 -10.76 -4.90 10.32
CA HIS A 48 -10.16 -5.75 11.36
C HIS A 48 -10.48 -7.25 11.24
N HIS A 49 -10.99 -7.73 10.09
CA HIS A 49 -11.24 -9.15 9.88
C HIS A 49 -9.97 -9.99 10.01
N LEU A 50 -8.81 -9.48 9.56
CA LEU A 50 -7.53 -10.18 9.75
C LEU A 50 -7.10 -10.20 11.21
N TRP A 51 -7.38 -9.14 11.97
CA TRP A 51 -7.13 -9.09 13.40
C TRP A 51 -7.89 -10.21 14.12
N ASP A 52 -9.19 -10.36 13.83
CA ASP A 52 -10.06 -11.39 14.42
C ASP A 52 -9.61 -12.82 14.08
N ARG A 53 -8.89 -12.98 12.96
CA ARG A 53 -8.27 -14.24 12.52
C ARG A 53 -6.91 -14.50 13.16
N GLY A 54 -6.48 -13.68 14.12
CA GLY A 54 -5.23 -13.84 14.89
C GLY A 54 -4.04 -13.02 14.36
N TYR A 55 -4.23 -12.18 13.33
CA TYR A 55 -3.17 -11.30 12.83
C TYR A 55 -3.15 -9.97 13.58
N HIS A 56 -2.93 -10.03 14.90
CA HIS A 56 -2.88 -8.84 15.76
C HIS A 56 -1.83 -7.82 15.29
N GLY A 57 -2.25 -6.57 15.11
CA GLY A 57 -1.45 -5.49 14.55
C GLY A 57 -1.66 -5.28 13.05
N LEU A 58 -2.65 -5.92 12.43
CA LEU A 58 -3.18 -5.53 11.12
C LEU A 58 -4.59 -4.98 11.27
N GLY A 59 -4.70 -3.66 11.19
CA GLY A 59 -5.92 -2.90 11.20
C GLY A 59 -5.78 -1.60 10.40
N GLU A 60 -6.80 -0.75 10.48
CA GLU A 60 -6.84 0.55 9.80
C GLU A 60 -5.57 1.39 10.05
N ARG A 61 -5.06 1.40 11.28
CA ARG A 61 -3.85 2.17 11.64
C ARG A 61 -2.63 1.83 10.78
N GLN A 62 -2.48 0.59 10.33
CA GLN A 62 -1.35 0.20 9.47
C GLN A 62 -1.53 0.73 8.04
N LEU A 63 -2.77 0.83 7.55
CA LEU A 63 -3.06 1.49 6.27
C LEU A 63 -2.71 2.98 6.36
N ASP A 64 -3.15 3.68 7.41
CA ASP A 64 -2.85 5.10 7.61
C ASP A 64 -1.35 5.35 7.74
N THR A 65 -0.65 4.50 8.50
CA THR A 65 0.81 4.58 8.66
C THR A 65 1.53 4.52 7.33
N CYS A 66 0.99 3.86 6.30
CA CYS A 66 1.62 3.84 4.98
C CYS A 66 1.63 5.21 4.28
N PHE A 67 0.81 6.16 4.72
CA PHE A 67 0.77 7.52 4.15
C PHE A 67 1.13 8.62 5.18
N GLU A 68 1.21 8.31 6.47
CA GLU A 68 1.48 9.30 7.54
C GLU A 68 2.96 9.43 7.96
N MET A 69 3.89 8.75 7.27
CA MET A 69 5.31 8.74 7.63
C MET A 69 6.13 9.88 6.98
N GLY A 70 5.45 10.87 6.40
CA GLY A 70 6.07 12.04 5.76
C GLY A 70 6.58 11.81 4.33
N ASP A 71 6.25 10.65 3.74
CA ASP A 71 6.68 10.21 2.41
C ASP A 71 5.48 9.72 1.56
N ALA A 72 4.31 10.31 1.79
CA ALA A 72 3.06 9.93 1.13
C ALA A 72 3.15 10.03 -0.40
N ASP A 73 3.88 11.02 -0.91
CA ASP A 73 4.05 11.24 -2.34
C ASP A 73 4.93 10.17 -2.97
N GLU A 74 6.03 9.80 -2.31
CA GLU A 74 6.89 8.70 -2.74
C GLU A 74 6.15 7.38 -2.75
N VAL A 75 5.36 7.10 -1.70
CA VAL A 75 4.51 5.90 -1.63
C VAL A 75 3.47 5.91 -2.75
N GLY A 76 2.76 7.01 -2.91
CA GLY A 76 1.67 7.15 -3.86
C GLY A 76 2.10 7.06 -5.33
N VAL A 77 3.18 7.77 -5.70
CA VAL A 77 3.75 7.72 -7.05
C VAL A 77 4.27 6.33 -7.38
N ALA A 78 5.02 5.70 -6.44
CA ALA A 78 5.53 4.35 -6.64
C ALA A 78 4.40 3.32 -6.76
N LEU A 79 3.35 3.44 -5.94
CA LEU A 79 2.19 2.56 -5.97
C LEU A 79 1.40 2.72 -7.27
N LEU A 80 1.21 3.96 -7.76
CA LEU A 80 0.54 4.20 -9.04
C LEU A 80 1.32 3.56 -10.20
N LYS A 81 2.65 3.74 -10.21
CA LYS A 81 3.54 3.12 -11.21
C LYS A 81 3.41 1.60 -11.18
N VAL A 82 3.59 0.97 -10.01
CA VAL A 82 3.54 -0.49 -9.89
C VAL A 82 2.14 -1.05 -10.19
N ALA A 83 1.08 -0.29 -9.87
CA ALA A 83 -0.29 -0.68 -10.19
C ALA A 83 -0.56 -0.70 -11.70
N ARG A 84 0.04 0.24 -12.45
CA ARG A 84 -0.02 0.25 -13.93
C ARG A 84 0.76 -0.94 -14.50
N GLU A 85 1.97 -1.19 -14.01
CA GLU A 85 2.85 -2.28 -14.47
C GLU A 85 2.25 -3.66 -14.19
N GLU A 86 1.59 -3.84 -13.04
CA GLU A 86 1.03 -5.13 -12.62
C GLU A 86 -0.47 -5.27 -12.88
N GLY A 87 -1.12 -4.27 -13.49
CA GLY A 87 -2.50 -4.35 -13.95
C GLY A 87 -3.58 -4.28 -12.86
N PHE A 88 -3.33 -3.60 -11.73
CA PHE A 88 -4.30 -3.42 -10.64
C PHE A 88 -4.73 -1.97 -10.37
N SER A 89 -4.44 -1.02 -11.27
CA SER A 89 -4.79 0.41 -11.09
C SER A 89 -6.26 0.68 -10.75
N ARG A 90 -7.19 -0.14 -11.26
CA ARG A 90 -8.63 -0.02 -10.96
C ARG A 90 -9.00 -0.22 -9.49
N LYS A 91 -8.09 -0.77 -8.68
CA LYS A 91 -8.30 -1.02 -7.25
C LYS A 91 -7.90 0.16 -6.37
N LEU A 92 -7.06 1.07 -6.86
CA LEU A 92 -6.57 2.23 -6.10
C LEU A 92 -7.71 3.09 -5.50
N PRO A 93 -8.84 3.35 -6.21
CA PRO A 93 -9.92 4.16 -5.67
C PRO A 93 -10.65 3.56 -4.45
N ALA A 94 -10.44 2.28 -4.10
CA ALA A 94 -11.03 1.66 -2.90
C ALA A 94 -10.45 2.23 -1.58
N LEU A 95 -9.28 2.87 -1.67
CA LEU A 95 -8.56 3.39 -0.53
C LEU A 95 -8.09 4.83 -0.72
N ILE A 96 -7.74 5.20 -1.96
CA ILE A 96 -7.07 6.46 -2.27
C ILE A 96 -8.07 7.39 -2.95
N SER A 97 -8.14 8.64 -2.49
CA SER A 97 -9.02 9.65 -3.08
C SER A 97 -8.64 9.98 -4.53
N ALA A 98 -9.62 10.42 -5.32
CA ALA A 98 -9.38 10.82 -6.71
C ALA A 98 -8.35 11.96 -6.82
N SER A 99 -8.38 12.94 -5.91
CA SER A 99 -7.45 14.07 -5.91
C SER A 99 -6.00 13.64 -5.64
N SER A 100 -5.77 12.71 -4.72
CA SER A 100 -4.45 12.15 -4.47
C SER A 100 -3.93 11.35 -5.69
N LEU A 101 -4.80 10.57 -6.33
CA LEU A 101 -4.44 9.84 -7.55
C LEU A 101 -4.07 10.76 -8.70
N GLU A 102 -4.84 11.84 -8.90
CA GLU A 102 -4.54 12.85 -9.91
C GLU A 102 -3.21 13.55 -9.63
N HIS A 103 -2.98 13.96 -8.37
CA HIS A 103 -1.72 14.59 -7.95
C HIS A 103 -0.52 13.69 -8.24
N TRP A 104 -0.58 12.41 -7.86
CA TRP A 104 0.51 11.48 -8.08
C TRP A 104 0.68 11.09 -9.55
N ALA A 105 -0.39 11.08 -10.35
CA ALA A 105 -0.28 10.90 -11.79
C ALA A 105 0.49 12.04 -12.44
N GLN A 106 0.18 13.29 -12.10
CA GLN A 106 0.91 14.46 -12.60
C GLN A 106 2.40 14.41 -12.22
N LYS A 107 2.71 14.02 -10.98
CA LYS A 107 4.09 13.83 -10.52
C LYS A 107 4.82 12.73 -11.29
N LEU A 108 4.17 11.57 -11.49
CA LEU A 108 4.75 10.46 -12.25
C LEU A 108 5.03 10.86 -13.70
N ASP A 109 4.09 11.53 -14.35
CA ASP A 109 4.24 11.97 -15.74
C ASP A 109 5.38 13.00 -15.87
N SER A 110 5.52 13.90 -14.88
CA SER A 110 6.65 14.85 -14.79
C SER A 110 7.99 14.13 -14.62
N GLN A 111 8.05 13.06 -13.83
CA GLN A 111 9.26 12.25 -13.65
C GLN A 111 9.65 11.49 -14.92
N LEU A 112 8.67 10.98 -15.68
CA LEU A 112 8.90 10.25 -16.92
C LEU A 112 9.32 11.16 -18.07
N ALA A 113 8.85 12.42 -18.10
CA ALA A 113 9.23 13.39 -19.12
C ALA A 113 10.70 13.87 -19.03
N LEU A 114 11.40 13.53 -17.95
CA LEU A 114 12.80 13.89 -17.71
C LEU A 114 13.80 12.84 -18.24
N PHE A 115 13.33 11.75 -18.84
CA PHE A 115 14.14 10.63 -19.35
C PHE A 115 13.68 10.23 -20.76
#